data_AF-A0A9D8QSL8-F1
#
_entry.id   AF-A0A9D8QSL8-F1
#
_cell.length_a   1.000
_cell.length_b   1.000
_cell.length_c   1.000
_cell.angle_alpha   90.00
_cell.angle_beta   90.00
_cell.angle_gamma   90.00
#
_symmetry.space_group_name_H-M   'P 1'
#
loop_
_entity.id
_entity.type
_entity.pdbx_description
1 polymer ?
#
loop_
_entity_poly.entity_id
_entity_poly.type
_entity_poly.pdbx_seq_one_letter_code
_entity_poly.pdbx_strand_id
1 'polypeptide(L)'
;MVGMSQQRYNEKEPLHLLNGLEYKLEVQASMSDGITPLWLNANKHGLSSLESTNGYLRGSMVRPLGEDSLRHWGFGYGLDVAVAHHYTSRLVVQQAFGEMRWLHGVLTVGAKEFPMEMKNNQLSSGSQTLGINARPVPQVRLALPEYWVLPYTNGWLRLKGHVAYGKTTDQNWQHDFTNCMKKYTDGALYHSKAGYLMVGYPERFFPLSVEVGLEMATQFGGTAHVPYGDEMRVYKGNNGLSGLWHAFMPGGADVPEEGTEYQNAEGNQLGSFLMRVNYDEDSWKLGFYAEKYFEDHSSMLQLDYNGYGTGDEWSV
;
A
#
# COMPACT_ATOMS: atom_id res chain seq x y z
N MET A 1 -38.25 -15.91 8.29
CA MET A 1 -37.56 -17.08 7.72
C MET A 1 -37.56 -16.90 6.20
N VAL A 2 -36.56 -16.18 5.68
CA VAL A 2 -36.42 -15.90 4.24
C VAL A 2 -35.16 -16.65 3.82
N GLY A 3 -35.33 -17.60 2.90
CA GLY A 3 -34.28 -18.51 2.47
C GLY A 3 -33.13 -17.75 1.84
N MET A 4 -31.93 -18.02 2.33
CA MET A 4 -30.69 -17.74 1.60
C MET A 4 -30.73 -18.58 0.33
N SER A 5 -30.98 -17.94 -0.80
CA SER A 5 -30.84 -18.57 -2.11
C SER A 5 -29.34 -18.80 -2.33
N GLN A 6 -28.92 -20.06 -2.28
CA GLN A 6 -27.64 -20.48 -2.85
C GLN A 6 -27.72 -20.16 -4.35
N GLN A 7 -27.06 -19.08 -4.77
CA GLN A 7 -26.86 -18.78 -6.18
C GLN A 7 -26.10 -19.96 -6.81
N ARG A 8 -26.75 -20.64 -7.75
CA ARG A 8 -26.13 -21.72 -8.53
C ARG A 8 -25.09 -21.10 -9.45
N TYR A 9 -23.81 -21.35 -9.15
CA TYR A 9 -22.67 -21.03 -10.01
C TYR A 9 -22.82 -21.78 -11.34
N ASN A 10 -22.92 -21.05 -12.46
CA ASN A 10 -23.04 -21.66 -13.77
C ASN A 10 -21.64 -21.78 -14.40
N GLU A 11 -20.92 -22.84 -14.06
CA GLU A 11 -19.53 -23.08 -14.50
C GLU A 11 -19.39 -23.40 -16.00
N LYS A 12 -20.49 -23.50 -16.76
CA LYS A 12 -20.51 -24.14 -18.09
C LYS A 12 -20.21 -23.23 -19.29
N GLU A 13 -20.17 -21.91 -19.14
CA GLU A 13 -19.84 -21.03 -20.28
C GLU A 13 -18.33 -20.83 -20.43
N PRO A 14 -17.80 -20.78 -21.66
CA PRO A 14 -16.38 -20.50 -21.91
C PRO A 14 -16.00 -19.10 -21.42
N LEU A 15 -14.77 -18.95 -20.93
CA LEU A 15 -14.31 -17.66 -20.41
C LEU A 15 -13.91 -16.73 -21.55
N HIS A 16 -14.58 -15.60 -21.66
CA HIS A 16 -14.29 -14.59 -22.67
C HIS A 16 -13.36 -13.51 -22.09
N LEU A 17 -12.06 -13.66 -22.35
CA LEU A 17 -11.02 -12.76 -21.82
C LEU A 17 -11.14 -11.31 -22.30
N LEU A 18 -11.90 -11.04 -23.37
CA LEU A 18 -12.09 -9.70 -23.93
C LEU A 18 -13.44 -9.06 -23.54
N ASN A 19 -14.32 -9.80 -22.86
CA ASN A 19 -15.58 -9.25 -22.38
C ASN A 19 -15.34 -8.44 -21.09
N GLY A 20 -16.06 -7.32 -20.97
CA GLY A 20 -15.99 -6.45 -19.79
C GLY A 20 -14.73 -5.59 -19.73
N LEU A 21 -14.09 -5.32 -20.87
CA LEU A 21 -12.99 -4.37 -20.94
C LEU A 21 -13.53 -2.94 -20.75
N GLU A 22 -13.03 -2.28 -19.71
CA GLU A 22 -13.23 -0.87 -19.44
C GLU A 22 -12.10 -0.06 -20.07
N TYR A 23 -12.46 1.03 -20.74
CA TYR A 23 -11.52 1.95 -21.34
C TYR A 23 -11.70 3.33 -20.71
N LYS A 24 -10.59 3.97 -20.33
CA LYS A 24 -10.59 5.33 -19.81
C LYS A 24 -9.61 6.19 -20.61
N LEU A 25 -10.06 7.39 -20.96
CA LEU A 25 -9.21 8.45 -21.50
C LEU A 25 -9.32 9.65 -20.57
N GLU A 26 -8.19 10.18 -20.12
CA GLU A 26 -8.13 11.31 -19.19
C GLU A 26 -7.11 12.34 -19.70
N VAL A 27 -7.50 13.61 -19.67
CA VAL A 27 -6.62 14.74 -19.97
C VAL A 27 -6.62 15.66 -18.75
N GLN A 28 -5.43 16.09 -18.36
CA GLN A 28 -5.26 17.05 -17.29
C GLN A 28 -4.26 18.12 -17.68
N ALA A 29 -4.58 19.37 -17.33
CA ALA A 29 -3.67 20.50 -17.41
C ALA A 29 -3.78 21.30 -16.11
N SER A 30 -2.63 21.70 -15.58
CA SER A 30 -2.50 22.53 -14.38
C SER A 30 -1.70 23.78 -14.73
N MET A 31 -2.19 24.94 -14.31
CA MET A 31 -1.52 26.23 -14.49
C MET A 31 -1.56 26.98 -13.15
N SER A 32 -0.40 27.41 -12.67
CA SER A 32 -0.25 28.14 -11.41
C SER A 32 0.88 29.17 -11.51
N ASP A 33 0.85 30.17 -10.63
CA ASP A 33 1.99 31.05 -10.41
C ASP A 33 2.95 30.42 -9.38
N GLY A 34 4.21 30.21 -9.75
CA GLY A 34 5.19 29.51 -8.92
C GLY A 34 5.06 27.97 -8.96
N ILE A 35 4.46 27.38 -7.92
CA ILE A 35 4.39 25.92 -7.72
C ILE A 35 2.93 25.46 -7.81
N THR A 36 2.69 24.32 -8.45
CA THR A 36 1.34 23.74 -8.52
C THR A 36 0.82 23.38 -7.11
N PRO A 37 -0.35 23.92 -6.68
CA PRO A 37 -0.91 23.65 -5.37
C PRO A 37 -1.08 22.17 -5.03
N LEU A 38 -0.88 21.81 -3.75
CA LEU A 38 -0.99 20.44 -3.25
C LEU A 38 -2.29 19.75 -3.68
N TRP A 39 -3.43 20.42 -3.56
CA TRP A 39 -4.76 19.86 -3.88
C TRP A 39 -4.95 19.51 -5.36
N LEU A 40 -4.14 20.08 -6.26
CA LEU A 40 -4.14 19.70 -7.67
C LEU A 40 -3.28 18.46 -7.95
N ASN A 41 -2.49 18.01 -6.98
CA ASN A 41 -1.51 16.92 -7.14
C ASN A 41 -1.73 15.74 -6.18
N ALA A 42 -2.37 15.96 -5.03
CA ALA A 42 -2.62 14.95 -4.03
C ALA A 42 -3.63 13.89 -4.52
N ASN A 43 -3.54 12.69 -3.96
CA ASN A 43 -4.43 11.55 -4.21
C ASN A 43 -4.51 11.10 -5.68
N LYS A 44 -3.43 11.33 -6.45
CA LYS A 44 -3.31 10.93 -7.87
C LYS A 44 -2.33 9.79 -8.10
N HIS A 45 -2.10 8.95 -7.09
CA HIS A 45 -1.19 7.80 -7.16
C HIS A 45 0.18 8.19 -7.73
N GLY A 46 0.74 9.31 -7.26
CA GLY A 46 2.04 9.83 -7.67
C GLY A 46 2.13 10.34 -9.12
N LEU A 47 1.03 10.42 -9.87
CA LEU A 47 0.98 11.07 -11.17
C LEU A 47 0.79 12.58 -11.00
N SER A 48 1.80 13.24 -10.42
CA SER A 48 1.80 14.66 -10.09
C SER A 48 3.07 15.39 -10.55
N SER A 49 2.98 16.72 -10.64
CA SER A 49 4.13 17.59 -10.90
C SER A 49 4.02 18.91 -10.13
N LEU A 50 5.17 19.41 -9.67
CA LEU A 50 5.28 20.70 -8.97
C LEU A 50 5.50 21.88 -9.93
N GLU A 51 5.76 21.62 -11.21
CA GLU A 51 6.00 22.64 -12.23
C GLU A 51 4.77 23.52 -12.44
N SER A 52 4.98 24.81 -12.70
CA SER A 52 3.91 25.83 -12.81
C SER A 52 2.90 25.56 -13.92
N THR A 53 3.35 24.94 -15.00
CA THR A 53 2.51 24.51 -16.12
C THR A 53 2.82 23.07 -16.42
N ASN A 54 1.88 22.17 -16.15
CA ASN A 54 2.07 20.74 -16.37
C ASN A 54 0.77 20.09 -16.86
N GLY A 55 0.87 18.87 -17.33
CA GLY A 55 -0.30 18.11 -17.76
C GLY A 55 0.05 16.75 -18.33
N TYR A 56 -0.98 15.95 -18.56
CA TYR A 56 -0.84 14.63 -19.17
C TYR A 56 -2.08 14.24 -19.98
N LEU A 57 -1.84 13.33 -20.92
CA LEU A 57 -2.86 12.51 -21.57
C LEU A 57 -2.66 11.07 -21.08
N ARG A 58 -3.69 10.46 -20.50
CA ARG A 58 -3.67 9.10 -19.93
C ARG A 58 -4.72 8.25 -20.62
N GLY A 59 -4.32 7.04 -21.02
CA GLY A 59 -5.20 6.03 -21.58
C GLY A 59 -5.06 4.73 -20.79
N SER A 60 -6.18 4.12 -20.44
CA SER A 60 -6.20 2.83 -19.77
C SER A 60 -7.17 1.85 -20.42
N MET A 61 -6.80 0.57 -20.30
CA MET A 61 -7.62 -0.58 -20.66
C MET A 61 -7.52 -1.57 -19.50
N VAL A 62 -8.64 -1.83 -18.83
CA VAL A 62 -8.70 -2.69 -17.65
C VAL A 62 -9.85 -3.68 -17.82
N ARG A 63 -9.60 -4.96 -17.55
CA ARG A 63 -10.64 -5.94 -17.30
C ARG A 63 -10.75 -6.14 -15.78
N PRO A 64 -11.84 -5.72 -15.14
CA PRO A 64 -12.04 -5.92 -13.70
C PRO A 64 -12.22 -7.40 -13.34
N LEU A 65 -11.80 -7.80 -12.13
CA LEU A 65 -12.12 -9.12 -11.55
C LEU A 65 -13.63 -9.33 -11.36
N GLY A 66 -14.42 -8.25 -11.30
CA GLY A 66 -15.86 -8.27 -11.11
C GLY A 66 -16.61 -8.96 -12.26
N GLU A 67 -16.03 -9.00 -13.47
CA GLU A 67 -16.64 -9.64 -14.64
C GLU A 67 -16.88 -11.14 -14.45
N ASP A 68 -16.07 -11.79 -13.61
CA ASP A 68 -16.18 -13.22 -13.33
C ASP A 68 -16.87 -13.49 -11.98
N SER A 69 -17.60 -12.53 -11.39
CA SER A 69 -18.18 -12.66 -10.02
C SER A 69 -19.13 -13.85 -9.84
N LEU A 70 -19.71 -14.35 -10.94
CA LEU A 70 -20.59 -15.54 -10.93
C LEU A 70 -19.82 -16.87 -10.86
N ARG A 71 -18.49 -16.84 -10.68
CA ARG A 71 -17.61 -18.00 -10.61
C ARG A 71 -16.75 -17.93 -9.34
N HIS A 72 -16.37 -19.10 -8.82
CA HIS A 72 -15.42 -19.17 -7.71
C HIS A 72 -14.04 -18.62 -8.06
N TRP A 73 -13.69 -18.57 -9.34
CA TRP A 73 -12.43 -18.02 -9.82
C TRP A 73 -12.69 -16.88 -10.80
N GLY A 74 -11.72 -15.99 -10.97
CA GLY A 74 -11.82 -14.88 -11.91
C GLY A 74 -10.44 -14.35 -12.28
N PHE A 75 -10.38 -13.65 -13.41
CA PHE A 75 -9.14 -13.04 -13.90
C PHE A 75 -9.33 -11.55 -14.16
N GLY A 76 -8.36 -10.75 -13.75
CA GLY A 76 -8.31 -9.32 -14.05
C GLY A 76 -6.95 -8.99 -14.65
N TYR A 77 -6.91 -7.96 -15.48
CA TYR A 77 -5.65 -7.43 -15.98
C TYR A 77 -5.86 -6.00 -16.44
N GLY A 78 -4.80 -5.22 -16.47
CA GLY A 78 -4.89 -3.83 -16.87
C GLY A 78 -3.57 -3.26 -17.34
N LEU A 79 -3.67 -2.35 -18.30
CA LEU A 79 -2.58 -1.49 -18.75
C LEU A 79 -3.06 -0.05 -18.76
N ASP A 80 -2.27 0.83 -18.15
CA ASP A 80 -2.57 2.24 -17.98
C ASP A 80 -1.30 3.05 -18.19
N VAL A 81 -1.32 3.92 -19.20
CA VAL A 81 -0.15 4.67 -19.66
C VAL A 81 -0.51 6.14 -19.78
N ALA A 82 0.38 7.00 -19.28
CA ALA A 82 0.30 8.44 -19.42
C ALA A 82 1.48 9.00 -20.21
N VAL A 83 1.19 9.94 -21.11
CA VAL A 83 2.16 10.82 -21.73
C VAL A 83 2.07 12.17 -21.03
N ALA A 84 3.14 12.57 -20.35
CA ALA A 84 3.18 13.72 -19.46
C ALA A 84 4.16 14.79 -19.94
N HIS A 85 3.82 16.04 -19.64
CA HIS A 85 4.63 17.23 -19.93
C HIS A 85 4.99 17.92 -18.62
N HIS A 86 6.27 18.27 -18.45
CA HIS A 86 6.84 18.81 -17.20
C HIS A 86 6.62 17.90 -15.98
N TYR A 87 6.77 16.60 -16.18
CA TYR A 87 6.85 15.57 -15.13
C TYR A 87 8.28 15.00 -15.13
N THR A 88 8.66 14.27 -14.08
CA THR A 88 9.96 13.56 -14.01
C THR A 88 10.21 12.61 -15.19
N SER A 89 9.14 12.10 -15.83
CA SER A 89 9.24 11.26 -17.02
C SER A 89 8.15 11.62 -18.02
N ARG A 90 8.48 11.58 -19.32
CA ARG A 90 7.52 11.87 -20.41
C ARG A 90 6.53 10.73 -20.65
N LEU A 91 6.98 9.49 -20.50
CA LEU A 91 6.13 8.30 -20.62
C LEU A 91 6.09 7.63 -19.26
N VAL A 92 4.89 7.43 -18.73
CA VAL A 92 4.67 6.81 -17.43
C VAL A 92 3.75 5.61 -17.63
N VAL A 93 4.24 4.42 -17.27
CA VAL A 93 3.38 3.25 -17.08
C VAL A 93 2.81 3.37 -15.67
N GLN A 94 1.56 3.81 -15.57
CA GLN A 94 0.91 4.07 -14.30
C GLN A 94 0.41 2.76 -13.66
N GLN A 95 -0.14 1.86 -14.47
CA GLN A 95 -0.54 0.52 -14.03
C GLN A 95 -0.21 -0.51 -15.11
N ALA A 96 0.28 -1.65 -14.68
CA ALA A 96 0.51 -2.83 -15.51
C ALA A 96 0.44 -4.04 -14.59
N PHE A 97 -0.68 -4.77 -14.62
CA PHE A 97 -0.93 -5.87 -13.70
C PHE A 97 -1.75 -6.99 -14.32
N GLY A 98 -1.61 -8.17 -13.73
CA GLY A 98 -2.53 -9.29 -13.87
C GLY A 98 -2.93 -9.78 -12.49
N GLU A 99 -4.16 -10.28 -12.36
CA GLU A 99 -4.68 -10.79 -11.10
C GLU A 99 -5.61 -11.98 -11.30
N MET A 100 -5.61 -12.86 -10.30
CA MET A 100 -6.43 -14.06 -10.27
C MET A 100 -7.12 -14.13 -8.91
N ARG A 101 -8.45 -14.29 -8.94
CA ARG A 101 -9.26 -14.59 -7.76
C ARG A 101 -9.49 -16.07 -7.65
N TRP A 102 -9.41 -16.60 -6.44
CA TRP A 102 -9.95 -17.90 -6.05
C TRP A 102 -10.72 -17.73 -4.73
N LEU A 103 -12.03 -18.00 -4.77
CA LEU A 103 -12.98 -17.74 -3.68
C LEU A 103 -12.86 -16.28 -3.21
N HIS A 104 -12.46 -16.06 -1.95
CA HIS A 104 -12.26 -14.73 -1.35
C HIS A 104 -10.83 -14.21 -1.50
N GLY A 105 -9.88 -15.04 -1.96
CA GLY A 105 -8.47 -14.68 -2.10
C GLY A 105 -8.17 -14.13 -3.49
N VAL A 106 -7.32 -13.12 -3.57
CA VAL A 106 -6.81 -12.56 -4.83
C VAL A 106 -5.30 -12.51 -4.81
N LEU A 107 -4.68 -13.05 -5.86
CA LEU A 107 -3.27 -12.86 -6.17
C LEU A 107 -3.15 -11.82 -7.28
N THR A 108 -2.43 -10.73 -7.03
CA THR A 108 -2.11 -9.69 -8.01
C THR A 108 -0.60 -9.66 -8.25
N VAL A 109 -0.19 -9.58 -9.51
CA VAL A 109 1.21 -9.41 -9.92
C VAL A 109 1.32 -8.18 -10.81
N GLY A 110 2.22 -7.28 -10.47
CA GLY A 110 2.50 -6.06 -11.23
C GLY A 110 2.28 -4.78 -10.42
N ALA A 111 2.21 -3.65 -11.12
CA ALA A 111 1.92 -2.34 -10.53
C ALA A 111 0.42 -2.04 -10.68
N LYS A 112 -0.29 -1.97 -9.56
CA LYS A 112 -1.73 -1.68 -9.50
C LYS A 112 -2.02 -0.64 -8.43
N GLU A 113 -2.89 0.32 -8.74
CA GLU A 113 -3.41 1.29 -7.78
C GLU A 113 -4.34 0.59 -6.78
N PHE A 114 -4.08 0.78 -5.49
CA PHE A 114 -4.95 0.32 -4.40
C PHE A 114 -5.51 1.55 -3.66
N PRO A 115 -6.82 1.58 -3.37
CA PRO A 115 -7.43 2.65 -2.59
C PRO A 115 -6.92 2.64 -1.13
N MET A 116 -7.06 3.77 -0.44
CA MET A 116 -6.87 3.82 1.02
C MET A 116 -7.97 3.05 1.74
N GLU A 117 -7.61 2.42 2.85
CA GLU A 117 -8.54 1.75 3.74
C GLU A 117 -9.02 2.70 4.84
N MET A 118 -10.29 2.55 5.25
CA MET A 118 -10.92 3.34 6.33
C MET A 118 -10.97 4.86 6.12
N LYS A 119 -10.63 5.36 4.93
CA LYS A 119 -10.65 6.78 4.57
C LYS A 119 -11.36 6.98 3.24
N ASN A 120 -11.83 8.20 3.00
CA ASN A 120 -12.39 8.57 1.70
C ASN A 120 -11.28 9.01 0.75
N ASN A 121 -11.12 8.34 -0.39
CA ASN A 121 -10.07 8.63 -1.38
C ASN A 121 -10.15 10.01 -2.04
N GLN A 122 -11.31 10.65 -2.03
CA GLN A 122 -11.52 11.97 -2.64
C GLN A 122 -11.45 13.11 -1.62
N LEU A 123 -11.91 12.86 -0.38
CA LEU A 123 -12.05 13.91 0.64
C LEU A 123 -10.93 13.92 1.69
N SER A 124 -10.21 12.80 1.86
CA SER A 124 -9.12 12.72 2.83
C SER A 124 -7.81 13.23 2.24
N SER A 125 -6.93 13.80 3.07
CA SER A 125 -5.59 14.22 2.64
C SER A 125 -4.60 13.07 2.41
N GLY A 126 -4.98 11.83 2.76
CA GLY A 126 -4.12 10.65 2.63
C GLY A 126 -4.10 9.77 3.88
N SER A 127 -3.57 8.56 3.72
CA SER A 127 -3.11 7.69 4.82
C SER A 127 -1.62 7.96 5.06
N GLN A 128 -1.14 7.82 6.29
CA GLN A 128 0.28 8.02 6.61
C GLN A 128 1.13 6.83 6.13
N THR A 129 0.63 5.60 6.30
CA THR A 129 1.36 4.37 5.92
C THR A 129 1.06 3.95 4.48
N LEU A 130 -0.16 3.47 4.19
CA LEU A 130 -0.55 3.04 2.83
C LEU A 130 -1.45 4.08 2.16
N GLY A 131 -0.84 5.22 1.79
CA GLY A 131 -1.53 6.30 1.10
C GLY A 131 -1.57 6.14 -0.43
N ILE A 132 -2.31 7.03 -1.09
CA ILE A 132 -2.45 7.09 -2.57
C ILE A 132 -1.70 8.27 -3.19
N ASN A 133 -0.66 8.77 -2.50
CA ASN A 133 0.17 9.89 -2.97
C ASN A 133 1.43 9.43 -3.72
N ALA A 134 1.78 8.15 -3.63
CA ALA A 134 2.91 7.56 -4.36
C ALA A 134 2.42 6.69 -5.52
N ARG A 135 3.30 6.48 -6.50
CA ARG A 135 3.05 5.55 -7.61
C ARG A 135 2.98 4.11 -7.10
N PRO A 136 2.14 3.25 -7.71
CA PRO A 136 2.04 1.86 -7.30
C PRO A 136 3.37 1.13 -7.52
N VAL A 137 3.86 0.48 -6.46
CA VAL A 137 5.07 -0.33 -6.53
C VAL A 137 4.75 -1.66 -7.23
N PRO A 138 5.52 -2.08 -8.26
CA PRO A 138 5.40 -3.41 -8.83
C PRO A 138 5.63 -4.48 -7.75
N GLN A 139 4.64 -5.35 -7.55
CA GLN A 139 4.64 -6.31 -6.47
C GLN A 139 3.88 -7.59 -6.79
N VAL A 140 4.16 -8.64 -6.03
CA VAL A 140 3.31 -9.81 -5.87
C VAL A 140 2.52 -9.61 -4.58
N ARG A 141 1.20 -9.54 -4.67
CA ARG A 141 0.29 -9.28 -3.54
C ARG A 141 -0.73 -10.40 -3.43
N LEU A 142 -0.78 -11.03 -2.25
CA LEU A 142 -1.87 -11.91 -1.87
C LEU A 142 -2.79 -11.16 -0.92
N ALA A 143 -4.08 -11.08 -1.24
CA ALA A 143 -5.04 -10.30 -0.49
C ALA A 143 -6.36 -11.04 -0.28
N LEU A 144 -7.02 -10.70 0.81
CA LEU A 144 -8.44 -10.84 1.02
C LEU A 144 -9.01 -9.42 0.82
N PRO A 145 -9.47 -9.04 -0.39
CA PRO A 145 -9.77 -7.66 -0.74
C PRO A 145 -11.10 -7.16 -0.16
N GLU A 146 -12.02 -8.06 0.14
CA GLU A 146 -13.31 -7.76 0.74
C GLU A 146 -13.41 -8.36 2.14
N TYR A 147 -14.28 -7.79 2.98
CA TYR A 147 -14.54 -8.28 4.32
C TYR A 147 -15.20 -9.67 4.27
N TRP A 148 -14.42 -10.69 4.62
CA TRP A 148 -14.91 -12.05 4.76
C TRP A 148 -15.51 -12.27 6.14
N VAL A 149 -16.75 -12.74 6.17
CA VAL A 149 -17.47 -13.05 7.42
C VAL A 149 -16.91 -14.33 8.03
N LEU A 150 -16.47 -14.25 9.28
CA LEU A 150 -15.95 -15.42 9.99
C LEU A 150 -17.08 -16.40 10.35
N PRO A 151 -17.03 -17.66 9.87
CA PRO A 151 -18.15 -18.61 10.00
C PRO A 151 -18.65 -18.84 11.43
N TYR A 152 -17.76 -18.78 12.42
CA TYR A 152 -18.06 -19.09 13.82
C TYR A 152 -18.57 -17.90 14.63
N THR A 153 -18.69 -16.72 14.02
CA THR A 153 -19.00 -15.47 14.72
C THR A 153 -20.43 -14.98 14.48
N ASN A 154 -21.29 -15.82 13.89
CA ASN A 154 -22.68 -15.51 13.59
C ASN A 154 -22.87 -14.18 12.81
N GLY A 155 -21.89 -13.79 11.99
CA GLY A 155 -21.94 -12.58 11.18
C GLY A 155 -21.33 -11.33 11.79
N TRP A 156 -20.92 -11.36 13.07
CA TRP A 156 -20.47 -10.17 13.80
C TRP A 156 -19.04 -9.74 13.48
N LEU A 157 -18.16 -10.69 13.16
CA LEU A 157 -16.75 -10.42 12.92
C LEU A 157 -16.40 -10.69 11.47
N ARG A 158 -15.77 -9.71 10.84
CA ARG A 158 -15.27 -9.81 9.45
C ARG A 158 -13.79 -9.46 9.40
N LEU A 159 -13.05 -10.17 8.56
CA LEU A 159 -11.61 -9.98 8.35
C LEU A 159 -11.36 -9.51 6.92
N LYS A 160 -10.36 -8.66 6.74
CA LYS A 160 -9.80 -8.22 5.46
C LYS A 160 -8.29 -8.04 5.62
N GLY A 161 -7.49 -8.14 4.55
CA GLY A 161 -6.06 -7.87 4.65
C GLY A 161 -5.24 -8.26 3.44
N HIS A 162 -3.94 -8.02 3.49
CA HIS A 162 -3.00 -8.40 2.45
C HIS A 162 -1.58 -8.62 2.96
N VAL A 163 -0.79 -9.31 2.14
CA VAL A 163 0.67 -9.42 2.24
C VAL A 163 1.22 -9.23 0.83
N ALA A 164 2.24 -8.39 0.67
CA ALA A 164 2.87 -8.13 -0.61
C ALA A 164 4.38 -7.99 -0.51
N TYR A 165 5.07 -8.40 -1.57
CA TYR A 165 6.50 -8.14 -1.78
C TYR A 165 6.71 -7.58 -3.18
N GLY A 166 7.54 -6.56 -3.29
CA GLY A 166 7.79 -5.85 -4.53
C GLY A 166 9.16 -5.21 -4.57
N LYS A 167 9.36 -4.37 -5.57
CA LYS A 167 10.62 -3.67 -5.79
C LYS A 167 10.35 -2.23 -6.22
N THR A 168 11.02 -1.27 -5.60
CA THR A 168 10.87 0.13 -6.00
C THR A 168 11.51 0.38 -7.37
N THR A 169 11.06 1.43 -8.06
CA THR A 169 11.46 1.76 -9.44
C THR A 169 12.08 3.15 -9.57
N ASP A 170 12.45 3.74 -8.45
CA ASP A 170 12.93 5.13 -8.31
C ASP A 170 14.46 5.26 -8.31
N GLN A 171 15.20 4.17 -8.53
CA GLN A 171 16.67 4.15 -8.47
C GLN A 171 17.33 5.25 -9.33
N ASN A 172 16.94 5.37 -10.60
CA ASN A 172 17.49 6.40 -11.48
C ASN A 172 17.21 7.81 -10.95
N TRP A 173 16.00 8.03 -10.40
CA TRP A 173 15.66 9.31 -9.78
C TRP A 173 16.53 9.59 -8.55
N GLN A 174 16.81 8.58 -7.71
CA GLN A 174 17.71 8.76 -6.58
C GLN A 174 19.14 9.13 -7.02
N HIS A 175 19.64 8.51 -8.09
CA HIS A 175 20.96 8.84 -8.67
C HIS A 175 20.99 10.29 -9.13
N ASP A 176 20.01 10.70 -9.93
CA ASP A 176 19.91 12.06 -10.46
C ASP A 176 19.73 13.10 -9.33
N PHE A 177 18.87 12.81 -8.35
CA PHE A 177 18.57 13.71 -7.25
C PHE A 177 19.75 13.92 -6.30
N THR A 178 20.53 12.86 -6.05
CA THR A 178 21.68 12.91 -5.15
C THR A 178 23.00 13.21 -5.87
N ASN A 179 23.00 13.19 -7.21
CA ASN A 179 24.20 13.11 -8.06
C ASN A 179 25.17 12.00 -7.62
N CYS A 180 24.66 10.95 -6.97
CA CYS A 180 25.42 9.89 -6.31
C CYS A 180 26.47 10.39 -5.29
N MET A 181 26.33 11.63 -4.78
CA MET A 181 27.23 12.22 -3.79
C MET A 181 26.67 12.20 -2.36
N LYS A 182 25.39 11.86 -2.20
CA LYS A 182 24.69 11.72 -0.91
C LYS A 182 24.21 10.27 -0.75
N LYS A 183 23.54 9.99 0.38
CA LYS A 183 22.94 8.67 0.63
C LYS A 183 21.91 8.33 -0.46
N TYR A 184 22.05 7.15 -1.08
CA TYR A 184 21.06 6.55 -1.98
C TYR A 184 21.07 5.02 -1.86
N THR A 185 20.02 4.35 -2.32
CA THR A 185 19.89 2.89 -2.24
C THR A 185 19.49 2.30 -3.58
N ASP A 186 20.30 1.35 -4.06
CA ASP A 186 20.06 0.62 -5.30
C ASP A 186 19.27 -0.65 -5.05
N GLY A 187 18.28 -0.91 -5.91
CA GLY A 187 17.52 -2.15 -5.89
C GLY A 187 16.76 -2.44 -4.59
N ALA A 188 16.30 -1.41 -3.87
CA ALA A 188 15.52 -1.56 -2.65
C ALA A 188 14.26 -2.42 -2.88
N LEU A 189 14.03 -3.37 -1.98
CA LEU A 189 12.84 -4.20 -1.95
C LEU A 189 11.77 -3.55 -1.07
N TYR A 190 10.52 -3.86 -1.39
CA TYR A 190 9.35 -3.35 -0.69
C TYR A 190 8.53 -4.52 -0.14
N HIS A 191 8.08 -4.40 1.10
CA HIS A 191 7.10 -5.28 1.69
C HIS A 191 5.94 -4.46 2.24
N SER A 192 4.71 -4.96 2.09
CA SER A 192 3.58 -4.44 2.86
C SER A 192 2.71 -5.56 3.38
N LYS A 193 2.15 -5.32 4.56
CA LYS A 193 1.15 -6.18 5.17
C LYS A 193 0.11 -5.31 5.84
N ALA A 194 -1.15 -5.71 5.74
CA ALA A 194 -2.19 -5.07 6.51
C ALA A 194 -3.27 -6.08 6.90
N GLY A 195 -3.85 -5.87 8.07
CA GLY A 195 -4.96 -6.65 8.58
C GLY A 195 -6.03 -5.71 9.14
N TYR A 196 -7.28 -6.00 8.83
CA TYR A 196 -8.43 -5.21 9.25
C TYR A 196 -9.51 -6.12 9.80
N LEU A 197 -10.06 -5.72 10.93
CA LEU A 197 -11.18 -6.39 11.57
C LEU A 197 -12.36 -5.43 11.62
N MET A 198 -13.53 -5.90 11.23
CA MET A 198 -14.79 -5.19 11.39
C MET A 198 -15.67 -5.95 12.37
N VAL A 199 -16.16 -5.24 13.38
CA VAL A 199 -17.15 -5.70 14.34
C VAL A 199 -18.47 -4.96 14.10
N GLY A 200 -19.52 -5.70 13.80
CA GLY A 200 -20.85 -5.13 13.62
C GLY A 200 -21.72 -5.99 12.70
N TYR A 201 -23.02 -5.67 12.68
CA TYR A 201 -23.96 -6.33 11.80
C TYR A 201 -24.90 -5.31 11.11
N PRO A 202 -24.32 -4.40 10.31
CA PRO A 202 -25.03 -3.24 9.74
C PRO A 202 -26.20 -3.66 8.86
N GLU A 203 -26.10 -4.81 8.20
CA GLU A 203 -27.10 -5.33 7.25
C GLU A 203 -28.40 -5.83 7.91
N ARG A 204 -28.48 -5.95 9.25
CA ARG A 204 -29.57 -6.71 9.89
C ARG A 204 -30.23 -6.10 11.11
N PHE A 205 -29.47 -5.56 12.06
CA PHE A 205 -30.03 -5.21 13.38
C PHE A 205 -29.61 -3.87 13.95
N PHE A 206 -28.41 -3.39 13.60
CA PHE A 206 -27.88 -2.18 14.20
C PHE A 206 -26.96 -1.48 13.18
N PRO A 207 -27.26 -0.24 12.77
CA PRO A 207 -26.53 0.47 11.71
C PRO A 207 -25.10 0.89 12.13
N LEU A 208 -24.58 0.39 13.25
CA LEU A 208 -23.24 0.70 13.72
C LEU A 208 -22.26 -0.43 13.37
N SER A 209 -21.09 -0.07 12.86
CA SER A 209 -19.93 -0.95 12.80
C SER A 209 -18.67 -0.23 13.27
N VAL A 210 -17.75 -0.99 13.87
CA VAL A 210 -16.42 -0.52 14.24
C VAL A 210 -15.40 -1.33 13.48
N GLU A 211 -14.51 -0.63 12.77
CA GLU A 211 -13.39 -1.20 12.07
C GLU A 211 -12.09 -0.80 12.78
N VAL A 212 -11.19 -1.76 12.93
CA VAL A 212 -9.82 -1.54 13.42
C VAL A 212 -8.82 -2.17 12.45
N GLY A 213 -7.67 -1.53 12.30
CA GLY A 213 -6.67 -1.90 11.32
C GLY A 213 -5.25 -1.74 11.82
N LEU A 214 -4.37 -2.57 11.26
CA LEU A 214 -2.93 -2.39 11.33
C LEU A 214 -2.37 -2.44 9.91
N GLU A 215 -1.78 -1.34 9.47
CA GLU A 215 -1.02 -1.24 8.23
C GLU A 215 0.47 -1.21 8.57
N MET A 216 1.29 -1.95 7.83
CA MET A 216 2.74 -1.89 7.94
C MET A 216 3.39 -1.96 6.57
N ALA A 217 4.47 -1.22 6.41
CA ALA A 217 5.32 -1.26 5.22
C ALA A 217 6.79 -1.32 5.63
N THR A 218 7.58 -1.98 4.79
CA THR A 218 9.02 -2.14 4.99
C THR A 218 9.77 -1.86 3.70
N GLN A 219 10.82 -1.05 3.79
CA GLN A 219 11.87 -1.03 2.76
C GLN A 219 13.05 -1.84 3.27
N PHE A 220 13.50 -2.84 2.52
CA PHE A 220 14.55 -3.76 2.97
C PHE A 220 15.44 -4.19 1.81
N GLY A 221 16.54 -4.86 2.14
CA GLY A 221 17.50 -5.34 1.14
C GLY A 221 18.20 -4.20 0.40
N GLY A 222 18.46 -4.41 -0.89
CA GLY A 222 19.13 -3.43 -1.75
C GLY A 222 20.61 -3.21 -1.38
N THR A 223 21.21 -2.19 -1.98
CA THR A 223 22.59 -1.77 -1.72
C THR A 223 22.62 -0.29 -1.39
N ALA A 224 22.89 0.04 -0.13
CA ALA A 224 22.97 1.40 0.34
C ALA A 224 24.38 1.96 0.12
N HIS A 225 24.43 3.16 -0.43
CA HIS A 225 25.65 3.93 -0.63
C HIS A 225 25.62 5.12 0.33
N VAL A 226 26.59 5.21 1.23
CA VAL A 226 26.65 6.24 2.28
C VAL A 226 27.98 6.98 2.20
N PRO A 227 27.99 8.32 2.15
CA PRO A 227 29.24 9.08 2.12
C PRO A 227 30.01 8.93 3.43
N TYR A 228 31.31 8.68 3.32
CA TYR A 228 32.24 8.59 4.43
C TYR A 228 33.56 9.26 4.03
N GLY A 229 33.71 10.55 4.36
CA GLY A 229 34.79 11.37 3.83
C GLY A 229 34.65 11.55 2.32
N ASP A 230 35.73 11.31 1.58
CA ASP A 230 35.77 11.38 0.11
C ASP A 230 35.33 10.08 -0.59
N GLU A 231 34.97 9.04 0.17
CA GLU A 231 34.58 7.73 -0.34
C GLU A 231 33.11 7.41 -0.06
N MET A 232 32.52 6.55 -0.89
CA MET A 232 31.19 5.99 -0.65
C MET A 232 31.32 4.59 -0.05
N ARG A 233 30.88 4.42 1.20
CA ARG A 233 30.75 3.09 1.82
C ARG A 233 29.53 2.39 1.25
N VAL A 234 29.70 1.10 0.95
CA VAL A 234 28.68 0.26 0.34
C VAL A 234 28.22 -0.78 1.36
N TYR A 235 26.93 -0.77 1.68
CA TYR A 235 26.28 -1.73 2.57
C TYR A 235 25.28 -2.56 1.77
N LYS A 236 25.40 -3.89 1.81
CA LYS A 236 24.49 -4.80 1.10
C LYS A 236 23.47 -5.36 2.07
N GLY A 237 22.20 -5.02 1.87
CA GLY A 237 21.10 -5.58 2.66
C GLY A 237 20.81 -7.04 2.32
N ASN A 238 20.10 -7.75 3.20
CA ASN A 238 19.75 -9.14 2.98
C ASN A 238 18.57 -9.26 1.99
N ASN A 239 18.88 -9.74 0.79
CA ASN A 239 17.86 -10.02 -0.23
C ASN A 239 17.35 -11.48 -0.19
N GLY A 240 17.82 -12.29 0.77
CA GLY A 240 17.47 -13.70 0.89
C GLY A 240 16.16 -13.96 1.62
N LEU A 241 15.84 -15.25 1.83
CA LEU A 241 14.63 -15.68 2.55
C LEU A 241 14.58 -15.11 3.99
N SER A 242 15.73 -14.97 4.64
CA SER A 242 15.80 -14.34 5.97
C SER A 242 15.42 -12.85 5.91
N GLY A 243 15.87 -12.11 4.90
CA GLY A 243 15.49 -10.71 4.72
C GLY A 243 14.00 -10.54 4.43
N LEU A 244 13.42 -11.43 3.60
CA LEU A 244 11.97 -11.47 3.39
C LEU A 244 11.21 -11.72 4.70
N TRP A 245 11.70 -12.66 5.52
CA TRP A 245 11.10 -12.95 6.82
C TRP A 245 11.20 -11.77 7.79
N HIS A 246 12.36 -11.10 7.88
CA HIS A 246 12.54 -9.92 8.74
C HIS A 246 11.72 -8.71 8.27
N ALA A 247 11.47 -8.59 6.96
CA ALA A 247 10.53 -7.60 6.44
C ALA A 247 9.09 -7.90 6.92
N PHE A 248 8.67 -9.16 6.90
CA PHE A 248 7.34 -9.57 7.37
C PHE A 248 7.19 -9.48 8.89
N MET A 249 8.13 -10.04 9.65
CA MET A 249 8.17 -10.00 11.11
C MET A 249 9.43 -9.24 11.53
N PRO A 250 9.29 -7.99 12.04
CA PRO A 250 10.44 -7.19 12.45
C PRO A 250 11.38 -7.96 13.37
N GLY A 251 12.67 -8.00 13.02
CA GLY A 251 13.72 -8.73 13.70
C GLY A 251 15.06 -8.57 12.95
N GLY A 252 16.08 -9.32 13.35
CA GLY A 252 17.44 -9.17 12.82
C GLY A 252 18.15 -7.92 13.34
N ALA A 253 19.24 -7.54 12.68
CA ALA A 253 20.01 -6.34 12.96
C ALA A 253 20.29 -5.60 11.65
N ASP A 254 20.12 -4.28 11.61
CA ASP A 254 20.52 -3.49 10.45
C ASP A 254 22.04 -3.61 10.22
N VAL A 255 22.46 -3.74 8.97
CA VAL A 255 23.86 -4.05 8.59
C VAL A 255 24.88 -3.04 9.16
N PRO A 256 24.58 -1.72 9.20
CA PRO A 256 25.48 -0.75 9.82
C PRO A 256 25.64 -0.90 11.35
N GLU A 257 24.72 -1.59 12.01
CA GLU A 257 24.63 -1.77 13.47
C GLU A 257 24.86 -3.24 13.90
N GLU A 258 25.22 -4.12 12.96
CA GLU A 258 25.47 -5.52 13.27
C GLU A 258 26.67 -5.64 14.22
N GLY A 259 26.40 -6.07 15.46
CA GLY A 259 27.42 -6.21 16.51
C GLY A 259 27.53 -5.02 17.49
N THR A 260 26.67 -4.01 17.41
CA THR A 260 26.55 -2.95 18.44
C THR A 260 25.55 -3.32 19.55
N GLU A 261 25.62 -2.65 20.71
CA GLU A 261 24.68 -2.84 21.84
C GLU A 261 23.24 -2.42 21.49
N TYR A 262 23.09 -1.46 20.58
CA TYR A 262 21.82 -1.05 20.01
C TYR A 262 21.70 -1.65 18.61
N GLN A 263 20.71 -2.51 18.39
CA GLN A 263 20.43 -3.12 17.09
C GLN A 263 19.01 -2.77 16.68
N ASN A 264 18.87 -1.96 15.64
CA ASN A 264 17.59 -1.76 14.98
C ASN A 264 17.22 -3.00 14.17
N ALA A 265 15.91 -3.26 14.05
CA ALA A 265 15.41 -4.33 13.18
C ALA A 265 15.88 -4.11 11.74
N GLU A 266 16.07 -5.20 11.00
CA GLU A 266 16.58 -5.12 9.63
C GLU A 266 15.58 -4.38 8.70
N GLY A 267 16.08 -3.36 8.00
CA GLY A 267 15.32 -2.53 7.09
C GLY A 267 14.57 -1.38 7.75
N ASN A 268 13.92 -0.55 6.93
CA ASN A 268 13.12 0.58 7.39
C ASN A 268 11.65 0.13 7.57
N GLN A 269 11.18 0.03 8.81
CA GLN A 269 9.88 -0.48 9.20
C GLN A 269 8.99 0.64 9.73
N LEU A 270 7.79 0.79 9.18
CA LEU A 270 6.80 1.77 9.64
C LEU A 270 5.39 1.22 9.57
N GLY A 271 4.46 1.89 10.23
CA GLY A 271 3.06 1.49 10.20
C GLY A 271 2.08 2.47 10.83
N SER A 272 0.80 2.10 10.74
CA SER A 272 -0.31 2.87 11.30
C SER A 272 -1.32 1.94 11.96
N PHE A 273 -1.78 2.30 13.15
CA PHE A 273 -3.06 1.82 13.67
C PHE A 273 -4.19 2.65 13.08
N LEU A 274 -5.22 1.98 12.60
CA LEU A 274 -6.42 2.61 12.04
C LEU A 274 -7.63 2.22 12.88
N MET A 275 -8.55 3.17 13.05
CA MET A 275 -9.86 2.92 13.61
C MET A 275 -10.89 3.71 12.83
N ARG A 276 -12.06 3.12 12.59
CA ARG A 276 -13.21 3.80 12.01
C ARG A 276 -14.50 3.34 12.67
N VAL A 277 -15.34 4.28 13.05
CA VAL A 277 -16.71 4.03 13.50
C VAL A 277 -17.65 4.47 12.40
N ASN A 278 -18.51 3.57 11.95
CA ASN A 278 -19.51 3.84 10.92
C ASN A 278 -20.90 3.78 11.49
N TYR A 279 -21.75 4.69 11.00
CA TYR A 279 -23.18 4.67 11.17
C TYR A 279 -23.84 4.72 9.77
N ASP A 280 -24.45 3.61 9.37
CA ASP A 280 -25.01 3.40 8.04
C ASP A 280 -26.55 3.39 8.10
N GLU A 281 -27.17 4.52 7.78
CA GLU A 281 -28.63 4.64 7.59
C GLU A 281 -29.02 4.40 6.13
N ASP A 282 -30.32 4.18 5.91
CA ASP A 282 -30.85 3.93 4.56
C ASP A 282 -30.61 5.09 3.58
N SER A 283 -30.52 6.33 4.08
CA SER A 283 -30.42 7.55 3.27
C SER A 283 -29.07 8.28 3.38
N TRP A 284 -28.28 8.01 4.42
CA TRP A 284 -27.00 8.67 4.65
C TRP A 284 -26.04 7.77 5.43
N LYS A 285 -24.74 8.07 5.33
CA LYS A 285 -23.69 7.38 6.06
C LYS A 285 -22.78 8.38 6.74
N LEU A 286 -22.39 8.08 7.97
CA LEU A 286 -21.44 8.88 8.73
C LEU A 286 -20.29 8.00 9.20
N GLY A 287 -19.08 8.50 9.04
CA GLY A 287 -17.86 7.81 9.46
C GLY A 287 -16.94 8.74 10.22
N PHE A 288 -16.50 8.30 11.40
CA PHE A 288 -15.41 8.93 12.13
C PHE A 288 -14.19 8.01 12.06
N TYR A 289 -13.05 8.53 11.60
CA TYR A 289 -11.82 7.76 11.50
C TYR A 289 -10.70 8.40 12.31
N ALA A 290 -9.79 7.56 12.80
CA ALA A 290 -8.56 7.95 13.46
C ALA A 290 -7.41 7.09 12.93
N GLU A 291 -6.22 7.70 12.85
CA GLU A 291 -4.99 7.04 12.46
C GLU A 291 -3.89 7.43 13.44
N LYS A 292 -3.10 6.45 13.87
CA LYS A 292 -1.91 6.66 14.70
C LYS A 292 -0.71 6.01 14.01
N TYR A 293 0.17 6.86 13.49
CA TYR A 293 1.42 6.47 12.84
C TYR A 293 2.49 6.05 13.85
N PHE A 294 3.37 5.15 13.46
CA PHE A 294 4.56 4.74 14.20
C PHE A 294 5.70 4.32 13.26
N GLU A 295 6.94 4.57 13.70
CA GLU A 295 8.20 4.24 13.00
C GLU A 295 9.06 3.27 13.82
N ASP A 296 8.72 3.07 15.10
CA ASP A 296 9.45 2.20 16.02
C ASP A 296 8.49 1.43 16.93
N HIS A 297 9.03 0.44 17.64
CA HIS A 297 8.25 -0.44 18.50
C HIS A 297 7.67 0.29 19.72
N SER A 298 8.44 1.25 20.25
CA SER A 298 8.03 2.14 21.35
C SER A 298 6.82 2.98 20.98
N SER A 299 6.80 3.63 19.82
CA SER A 299 5.68 4.43 19.32
C SER A 299 4.47 3.55 19.00
N MET A 300 4.71 2.36 18.44
CA MET A 300 3.66 1.38 18.15
C MET A 300 2.86 1.06 19.42
N LEU A 301 3.55 0.67 20.50
CA LEU A 301 2.90 0.24 21.75
C LEU A 301 2.71 1.34 22.80
N GLN A 302 3.25 2.54 22.57
CA GLN A 302 3.35 3.63 23.57
C GLN A 302 4.00 3.14 24.87
N LEU A 303 5.01 2.29 24.72
CA LEU A 303 5.83 1.80 25.82
C LEU A 303 7.18 2.49 25.74
N ASP A 304 7.55 3.16 26.82
CA ASP A 304 8.92 3.61 27.02
C ASP A 304 9.74 2.39 27.43
N TYR A 305 10.43 1.82 26.44
CA TYR A 305 11.48 0.85 26.75
C TYR A 305 12.65 1.69 27.25
N ASN A 306 12.69 1.97 28.56
CA ASN A 306 13.83 2.59 29.23
C ASN A 306 15.08 1.75 28.95
N GLY A 307 15.76 2.03 27.84
CA GLY A 307 16.99 1.39 27.38
C GLY A 307 18.24 2.02 27.99
N TYR A 308 18.06 2.98 28.91
CA TYR A 308 19.13 3.45 29.77
C TYR A 308 19.24 2.50 30.95
N GLY A 309 20.31 1.71 30.99
CA GLY A 309 20.64 0.96 32.19
C GLY A 309 20.74 1.91 33.39
N THR A 310 20.39 1.44 34.58
CA THR A 310 20.71 2.16 35.82
C THR A 310 22.14 1.80 36.23
N GLY A 311 23.04 2.79 36.26
CA GLY A 311 24.43 2.62 36.69
C GLY A 311 25.32 3.82 36.33
N ASP A 312 26.52 3.88 36.92
CA ASP A 312 27.48 4.99 36.74
C ASP A 312 27.93 5.17 35.28
N GLU A 313 27.78 4.15 34.43
CA GLU A 313 28.14 4.18 33.00
C GLU A 313 27.12 4.90 32.11
N TRP A 314 25.91 5.16 32.63
CA TRP A 314 24.80 5.80 31.90
C TRP A 314 24.51 7.24 32.39
N SER A 315 25.28 7.72 33.37
CA SER A 315 25.06 8.99 34.09
C SER A 315 26.20 9.99 33.84
N VAL A 316 26.52 10.27 32.57
CA VAL A 316 27.58 11.22 32.17
C VAL A 316 27.00 12.44 31.46
#